data_AF-A0A2P7R455-F1
#
_entry.id   AF-A0A2P7R455-F1
#
_cell.length_a   1.000
_cell.length_b   1.000
_cell.length_c   1.000
_cell.angle_alpha   90.00
_cell.angle_beta   90.00
_cell.angle_gamma   90.00
#
_symmetry.space_group_name_H-M   'P 1'
#
loop_
_entity.id
_entity.type
_entity.pdbx_description
1 polymer ?
#
loop_
_entity_poly.entity_id
_entity_poly.type
_entity_poly.pdbx_seq_one_letter_code
_entity_poly.pdbx_strand_id
1 'polypeptide(L)'
;MDQNKEKALAAALGQIEKQFGKGSIMRLGDNKALNVEAISTGSLSLDIALGIGGLPTGRIVEIYGPESSGKTTLTLQVIAEAQRQGKVCAFVDAEHALDPVYAGKLGVNVDDLLVSQPDTGEQALEICDMLVRSGAVDVIIVDSVAALTPRAEIEGEMGDSHVGLQARLMSQALRKLTGNIKSANCLCIFINQIRMKIGVMFGSPETTTGGNALKFYASVRLDIRRIGAIKEGDEVVGNETRVKVVKNKVAPPFKQAEFQIMYGAGISKEGELIELGVKHKLIEKAGAWYSYKGDKIGQGKANSIKYLQEHKNISDEIDQQLRQLLLTPAVREDNGERDYETVAELDSPEGNDDF
;
A
#
# COMPACT_ATOMS: atom_id res chain seq x y z
N MET A 1 -39.79 5.12 -4.75
CA MET A 1 -39.56 6.25 -5.66
C MET A 1 -40.81 6.41 -6.52
N ASP A 2 -41.03 7.60 -7.07
CA ASP A 2 -42.10 7.84 -8.05
C ASP A 2 -41.86 6.98 -9.31
N GLN A 3 -42.85 6.22 -9.80
CA GLN A 3 -42.69 5.26 -10.91
C GLN A 3 -42.14 5.91 -12.20
N ASN A 4 -42.46 7.18 -12.42
CA ASN A 4 -41.92 7.93 -13.56
C ASN A 4 -40.42 8.21 -13.42
N LYS A 5 -39.93 8.44 -12.19
CA LYS A 5 -38.50 8.62 -11.91
C LYS A 5 -37.72 7.31 -12.12
N GLU A 6 -38.30 6.17 -11.78
CA GLU A 6 -37.66 4.86 -12.00
C GLU A 6 -37.54 4.51 -13.48
N LYS A 7 -38.58 4.75 -14.29
CA LYS A 7 -38.51 4.56 -15.75
C LYS A 7 -37.49 5.49 -16.41
N ALA A 8 -37.49 6.77 -16.04
CA ALA A 8 -36.53 7.74 -16.56
C ALA A 8 -35.09 7.36 -16.18
N LEU A 9 -34.87 6.92 -14.93
CA LEU A 9 -33.58 6.43 -14.47
C LEU A 9 -33.13 5.18 -15.25
N ALA A 10 -34.01 4.20 -15.45
CA ALA A 10 -33.68 2.99 -16.21
C ALA A 10 -33.32 3.30 -17.68
N ALA A 11 -34.06 4.21 -18.32
CA ALA A 11 -33.76 4.65 -19.69
C ALA A 11 -32.40 5.37 -19.77
N ALA A 12 -32.11 6.25 -18.82
CA ALA A 12 -30.83 6.94 -18.74
C ALA A 12 -29.67 5.96 -18.51
N LEU A 13 -29.83 5.00 -17.59
CA LEU A 13 -28.83 3.95 -17.33
C LEU A 13 -28.56 3.11 -18.60
N GLY A 14 -29.60 2.67 -19.29
CA GLY A 14 -29.46 1.91 -20.54
C GLY A 14 -28.81 2.71 -21.68
N GLN A 15 -29.09 4.01 -21.77
CA GLN A 15 -28.44 4.90 -22.75
C GLN A 15 -26.95 5.08 -22.43
N ILE A 16 -26.60 5.25 -21.16
CA ILE A 16 -25.21 5.36 -20.70
C ILE A 16 -24.44 4.07 -21.02
N GLU A 17 -24.98 2.89 -20.68
CA GLU A 17 -24.33 1.61 -21.01
C GLU A 17 -24.19 1.38 -22.52
N LYS A 18 -25.17 1.81 -23.32
CA LYS A 18 -25.10 1.68 -24.79
C LYS A 18 -24.02 2.60 -25.40
N GLN A 19 -23.83 3.79 -24.84
CA GLN A 19 -22.84 4.75 -25.33
C GLN A 19 -21.42 4.47 -24.84
N PHE A 20 -21.27 4.02 -23.59
CA PHE A 20 -19.97 3.92 -22.91
C PHE A 20 -19.55 2.49 -22.55
N GLY A 21 -20.38 1.48 -22.86
CA GLY A 21 -20.11 0.07 -22.62
C GLY A 21 -20.75 -0.46 -21.33
N LYS A 22 -20.87 -1.79 -21.22
CA LYS A 22 -21.37 -2.44 -20.01
C LYS A 22 -20.49 -2.10 -18.81
N GLY A 23 -21.11 -1.75 -17.68
CA GLY A 23 -20.41 -1.40 -16.44
C GLY A 23 -19.94 0.06 -16.33
N SER A 24 -20.27 0.91 -17.30
CA SER A 24 -19.98 2.36 -17.24
C SER A 24 -20.76 3.09 -16.14
N ILE A 25 -21.90 2.52 -15.71
CA ILE A 25 -22.70 3.01 -14.58
C ILE A 25 -23.39 1.83 -13.90
N MET A 26 -23.26 1.71 -12.58
CA MET A 26 -23.83 0.60 -11.80
C MET A 26 -24.25 1.10 -10.42
N ARG A 27 -25.18 0.38 -9.76
CA ARG A 27 -25.50 0.65 -8.36
C ARG A 27 -24.36 0.13 -7.48
N LEU A 28 -23.97 0.90 -6.47
CA LEU A 28 -22.84 0.57 -5.61
C LEU A 28 -23.02 -0.76 -4.87
N GLY A 29 -24.25 -1.13 -4.50
CA GLY A 29 -24.58 -2.37 -3.79
C GLY A 29 -24.67 -3.63 -4.68
N ASP A 30 -24.77 -3.48 -6.01
CA ASP A 30 -24.83 -4.62 -6.94
C ASP A 30 -23.42 -5.17 -7.27
N ASN A 31 -22.39 -4.56 -6.66
CA ASN A 31 -21.00 -4.87 -6.94
C ASN A 31 -20.44 -5.91 -5.95
N LYS A 32 -20.30 -7.17 -6.39
CA LYS A 32 -19.45 -8.16 -5.70
C LYS A 32 -17.97 -7.74 -5.65
N ALA A 33 -17.54 -6.75 -6.44
CA ALA A 33 -16.17 -6.23 -6.46
C ALA A 33 -15.85 -5.20 -5.34
N LEU A 34 -16.67 -5.13 -4.28
CA LEU A 34 -16.35 -4.32 -3.09
C LEU A 34 -15.29 -4.98 -2.17
N ASN A 35 -14.89 -6.22 -2.44
CA ASN A 35 -13.68 -6.79 -1.86
C ASN A 35 -12.48 -6.31 -2.70
N VAL A 36 -11.80 -5.26 -2.23
CA VAL A 36 -10.56 -4.80 -2.86
C VAL A 36 -9.51 -5.90 -2.65
N GLU A 37 -9.10 -6.55 -3.74
CA GLU A 37 -7.99 -7.50 -3.72
C GLU A 37 -6.71 -6.80 -3.25
N ALA A 38 -5.88 -7.52 -2.49
CA ALA A 38 -4.67 -7.01 -1.89
C ALA A 38 -3.49 -7.95 -2.08
N ILE A 39 -2.28 -7.38 -2.24
CA ILE A 39 -1.00 -8.08 -2.24
C ILE A 39 -0.34 -7.89 -0.88
N SER A 40 0.09 -8.97 -0.23
CA SER A 40 0.79 -8.87 1.06
C SER A 40 2.06 -8.03 0.91
N THR A 41 2.39 -7.29 1.97
CA THR A 41 3.61 -6.50 2.05
C THR A 41 4.85 -7.29 2.45
N GLY A 42 4.69 -8.59 2.76
CA GLY A 42 5.72 -9.40 3.42
C GLY A 42 5.85 -9.12 4.93
N SER A 43 5.17 -8.09 5.44
CA SER A 43 5.05 -7.78 6.87
C SER A 43 3.62 -8.02 7.34
N LEU A 44 3.42 -8.93 8.30
CA LEU A 44 2.09 -9.20 8.84
C LEU A 44 1.55 -7.99 9.59
N SER A 45 2.40 -7.30 10.36
CA SER A 45 1.97 -6.12 11.11
C SER A 45 1.54 -4.97 10.18
N LEU A 46 2.21 -4.80 9.03
CA LEU A 46 1.83 -3.82 8.03
C LEU A 46 0.56 -4.22 7.27
N ASP A 47 0.38 -5.49 6.93
CA ASP A 47 -0.87 -6.01 6.36
C ASP A 47 -2.08 -5.72 7.27
N ILE A 48 -1.92 -5.90 8.58
CA ILE A 48 -2.92 -5.56 9.61
C ILE A 48 -3.14 -4.04 9.70
N ALA A 49 -2.07 -3.25 9.67
CA ALA A 49 -2.16 -1.78 9.69
C ALA A 49 -2.88 -1.23 8.44
N LEU A 50 -2.75 -1.90 7.29
CA LEU A 50 -3.44 -1.56 6.05
C LEU A 50 -4.93 -1.92 6.10
N GLY A 51 -5.33 -2.87 6.95
CA GLY A 51 -6.72 -3.21 7.27
C GLY A 51 -7.42 -4.11 6.26
N ILE A 52 -6.88 -4.25 5.04
CA ILE A 52 -7.36 -5.19 4.01
C ILE A 52 -6.41 -6.37 3.79
N GLY A 53 -5.37 -6.51 4.62
CA GLY A 53 -4.41 -7.60 4.52
C GLY A 53 -3.30 -7.39 3.49
N GLY A 54 -3.11 -6.17 2.98
CA GLY A 54 -2.06 -5.85 2.01
C GLY A 54 -2.29 -4.55 1.25
N LEU A 55 -1.53 -4.37 0.16
CA LEU A 55 -1.63 -3.23 -0.75
C LEU A 55 -2.71 -3.48 -1.81
N PRO A 56 -3.61 -2.52 -2.07
CA PRO A 56 -4.77 -2.73 -2.94
C PRO A 56 -4.37 -2.80 -4.42
N THR A 57 -4.80 -3.85 -5.13
CA THR A 57 -4.61 -4.00 -6.58
C THR A 57 -5.45 -2.99 -7.37
N GLY A 58 -5.04 -2.72 -8.61
CA GLY A 58 -5.69 -1.71 -9.45
C GLY A 58 -5.59 -0.29 -8.90
N ARG A 59 -4.58 0.00 -8.07
CA ARG A 59 -4.38 1.31 -7.41
C ARG A 59 -2.91 1.73 -7.42
N ILE A 60 -2.72 3.02 -7.18
CA ILE A 60 -1.42 3.65 -6.96
C ILE A 60 -1.12 3.67 -5.46
N VAL A 61 0.10 3.29 -5.09
CA VAL A 61 0.67 3.38 -3.73
C VAL A 61 1.92 4.24 -3.77
N GLU A 62 2.13 5.09 -2.76
CA GLU A 62 3.40 5.80 -2.57
C GLU A 62 4.09 5.31 -1.30
N ILE A 63 5.35 4.93 -1.40
CA ILE A 63 6.20 4.58 -0.26
C ILE A 63 7.33 5.60 -0.20
N TYR A 64 7.39 6.38 0.88
CA TYR A 64 8.39 7.42 1.03
C TYR A 64 9.03 7.39 2.41
N GLY A 65 10.22 7.97 2.52
CA GLY A 65 11.00 7.93 3.74
C GLY A 65 12.45 8.38 3.52
N PRO A 66 13.22 8.54 4.60
CA PRO A 66 14.64 8.84 4.54
C PRO A 66 15.43 7.81 3.71
N GLU A 67 16.65 8.15 3.34
CA GLU A 67 17.64 7.20 2.83
C GLU A 67 17.80 6.02 3.81
N SER A 68 18.09 4.84 3.26
CA SER A 68 18.33 3.61 4.05
C SER A 68 17.22 3.22 5.03
N SER A 69 15.99 3.73 4.86
CA SER A 69 14.84 3.38 5.69
C SER A 69 14.20 2.04 5.35
N GLY A 70 14.59 1.41 4.24
CA GLY A 70 14.06 0.12 3.79
C GLY A 70 12.98 0.20 2.70
N LYS A 71 12.84 1.34 2.00
CA LYS A 71 11.85 1.52 0.91
C LYS A 71 11.95 0.42 -0.16
N THR A 72 13.12 0.27 -0.77
CA THR A 72 13.39 -0.71 -1.82
C THR A 72 13.25 -2.14 -1.28
N THR A 73 13.76 -2.42 -0.07
CA THR A 73 13.56 -3.72 0.60
C THR A 73 12.08 -4.08 0.76
N LEU A 74 11.24 -3.14 1.23
CA LEU A 74 9.80 -3.35 1.36
C LEU A 74 9.15 -3.64 0.01
N THR A 75 9.52 -2.93 -1.06
CA THR A 75 8.96 -3.19 -2.40
C THR A 75 9.42 -4.52 -2.99
N LEU A 76 10.66 -4.95 -2.73
CA LEU A 76 11.14 -6.26 -3.16
C LEU A 76 10.42 -7.40 -2.42
N GLN A 77 10.06 -7.20 -1.14
CA GLN A 77 9.23 -8.14 -0.40
C GLN A 77 7.81 -8.23 -0.97
N VAL A 78 7.21 -7.10 -1.36
CA VAL A 78 5.92 -7.10 -2.08
C VAL A 78 6.01 -7.87 -3.40
N ILE A 79 7.10 -7.69 -4.17
CA ILE A 79 7.34 -8.45 -5.41
C ILE A 79 7.44 -9.95 -5.10
N ALA A 80 8.22 -10.34 -4.09
CA ALA A 80 8.37 -11.75 -3.71
C ALA A 80 7.02 -12.38 -3.32
N GLU A 81 6.19 -11.66 -2.56
CA GLU A 81 4.83 -12.11 -2.21
C GLU A 81 3.91 -12.22 -3.45
N ALA A 82 4.00 -11.27 -4.38
CA ALA A 82 3.24 -11.33 -5.62
C ALA A 82 3.67 -12.51 -6.50
N GLN A 83 4.97 -12.72 -6.72
CA GLN A 83 5.51 -13.83 -7.51
C GLN A 83 5.16 -15.20 -6.92
N ARG A 84 5.13 -15.33 -5.58
CA ARG A 84 4.64 -16.56 -4.91
C ARG A 84 3.20 -16.89 -5.24
N GLN A 85 2.38 -15.89 -5.59
CA GLN A 85 1.01 -16.05 -6.05
C GLN A 85 0.90 -16.23 -7.58
N GLY A 86 2.02 -16.41 -8.28
CA GLY A 86 2.07 -16.55 -9.74
C GLY A 86 1.85 -15.24 -10.51
N LYS A 87 1.99 -14.09 -9.84
CA LYS A 87 1.79 -12.77 -10.45
C LYS A 87 3.05 -12.25 -11.14
N VAL A 88 2.87 -11.54 -12.24
CA VAL A 88 3.95 -10.95 -13.04
C VAL A 88 4.31 -9.58 -12.48
N CYS A 89 5.60 -9.36 -12.25
CA CYS A 89 6.11 -8.13 -11.64
C CYS A 89 7.07 -7.40 -12.58
N ALA A 90 7.07 -6.06 -12.52
CA ALA A 90 8.04 -5.22 -13.18
C ALA A 90 8.66 -4.19 -12.23
N PHE A 91 9.93 -3.87 -12.45
CA PHE A 91 10.69 -2.88 -11.71
C PHE A 91 11.30 -1.86 -12.66
N VAL A 92 10.89 -0.60 -12.53
CA VAL A 92 11.44 0.53 -13.27
C VAL A 92 12.45 1.22 -12.36
N ASP A 93 13.72 0.88 -12.56
CA ASP A 93 14.88 1.33 -11.79
C ASP A 93 15.45 2.60 -12.43
N ALA A 94 14.86 3.75 -12.10
CA ALA A 94 15.37 5.07 -12.46
C ALA A 94 16.55 5.51 -11.59
N GLU A 95 16.76 4.91 -10.41
CA GLU A 95 17.95 5.17 -9.57
C GLU A 95 19.19 4.38 -10.03
N HIS A 96 19.06 3.42 -10.94
CA HIS A 96 20.12 2.52 -11.39
C HIS A 96 20.84 1.82 -10.23
N ALA A 97 20.08 1.44 -9.20
CA ALA A 97 20.62 0.97 -7.92
C ALA A 97 20.11 -0.42 -7.51
N LEU A 98 19.32 -1.09 -8.36
CA LEU A 98 18.80 -2.42 -8.05
C LEU A 98 19.92 -3.48 -8.10
N ASP A 99 20.14 -4.18 -6.98
CA ASP A 99 21.05 -5.34 -6.89
C ASP A 99 20.26 -6.66 -7.05
N PRO A 100 20.44 -7.41 -8.16
CA PRO A 100 19.77 -8.69 -8.37
C PRO A 100 20.11 -9.75 -7.33
N VAL A 101 21.35 -9.75 -6.81
CA VAL A 101 21.78 -10.72 -5.79
C VAL A 101 21.05 -10.46 -4.49
N TYR A 102 20.92 -9.19 -4.09
CA TYR A 102 20.14 -8.82 -2.92
C TYR A 102 18.66 -9.15 -3.11
N ALA A 103 18.06 -8.82 -4.27
CA ALA A 103 16.67 -9.16 -4.58
C ALA A 103 16.41 -10.67 -4.47
N GLY A 104 17.29 -11.52 -5.02
CA GLY A 104 17.19 -12.97 -4.92
C GLY A 104 17.22 -13.47 -3.46
N LYS A 105 18.07 -12.89 -2.61
CA LYS A 105 18.10 -13.19 -1.17
C LYS A 105 16.82 -12.82 -0.44
N LEU A 106 16.11 -11.79 -0.92
CA LEU A 106 14.79 -11.40 -0.41
C LEU A 106 13.65 -12.30 -0.90
N GLY A 107 13.94 -13.30 -1.73
CA GLY A 107 12.96 -14.25 -2.24
C GLY A 107 12.29 -13.82 -3.54
N VAL A 108 12.82 -12.80 -4.21
CA VAL A 108 12.41 -12.42 -5.57
C VAL A 108 12.92 -13.47 -6.56
N ASN A 109 12.04 -13.96 -7.42
CA ASN A 109 12.46 -14.70 -8.61
C ASN A 109 13.00 -13.71 -9.63
N VAL A 110 14.33 -13.59 -9.69
CA VAL A 110 15.03 -12.61 -10.52
C VAL A 110 14.88 -12.92 -12.01
N ASP A 111 14.81 -14.20 -12.39
CA ASP A 111 14.72 -14.62 -13.79
C ASP A 111 13.40 -14.18 -14.45
N ASP A 112 12.32 -14.11 -13.66
CA ASP A 112 10.99 -13.72 -14.11
C ASP A 112 10.64 -12.24 -13.80
N LEU A 113 11.56 -11.48 -13.18
CA LEU A 113 11.33 -10.07 -12.87
C LEU A 113 11.66 -9.21 -14.10
N LEU A 114 10.66 -8.50 -14.64
CA LEU A 114 10.88 -7.53 -15.70
C LEU A 114 11.60 -6.30 -15.13
N VAL A 115 12.76 -5.93 -15.67
CA VAL A 115 13.51 -4.74 -15.23
C VAL A 115 13.67 -3.77 -16.38
N SER A 116 13.46 -2.48 -16.10
CA SER A 116 13.73 -1.38 -17.02
C SER A 116 14.58 -0.32 -16.33
N GLN A 117 15.63 0.13 -17.01
CA GLN A 117 16.50 1.23 -16.59
C GLN A 117 16.37 2.37 -17.59
N PRO A 118 15.38 3.27 -17.41
CA PRO A 118 15.07 4.33 -18.35
C PRO A 118 16.07 5.50 -18.25
N ASP A 119 16.32 6.16 -19.38
CA ASP A 119 17.18 7.34 -19.47
C ASP A 119 16.47 8.62 -19.01
N THR A 120 15.14 8.68 -19.11
CA THR A 120 14.34 9.89 -18.81
C THR A 120 13.07 9.56 -18.03
N GLY A 121 12.56 10.56 -17.28
CA GLY A 121 11.31 10.45 -16.54
C GLY A 121 10.10 10.19 -17.45
N GLU A 122 10.06 10.80 -18.64
CA GLU A 122 9.02 10.54 -19.65
C GLU A 122 9.03 9.07 -20.08
N GLN A 123 10.20 8.55 -20.46
CA GLN A 123 10.35 7.16 -20.90
C GLN A 123 9.96 6.18 -19.81
N ALA A 124 10.37 6.42 -18.56
CA ALA A 124 10.00 5.59 -17.41
C ALA A 124 8.47 5.47 -17.26
N LEU A 125 7.77 6.60 -17.34
CA LEU A 125 6.31 6.66 -17.18
C LEU A 125 5.56 6.10 -18.39
N GLU A 126 6.11 6.25 -19.60
CA GLU A 126 5.58 5.61 -20.82
C GLU A 126 5.72 4.09 -20.77
N ILE A 127 6.85 3.57 -20.32
CA ILE A 127 7.06 2.13 -20.10
C ILE A 127 6.05 1.60 -19.08
N CYS A 128 5.87 2.29 -17.95
CA CYS A 128 4.83 1.93 -16.98
C CYS A 128 3.45 1.84 -17.62
N ASP A 129 3.08 2.84 -18.42
CA ASP A 129 1.76 2.92 -19.07
C ASP A 129 1.56 1.83 -20.13
N MET A 130 2.62 1.46 -20.87
CA MET A 130 2.61 0.33 -21.80
C MET A 130 2.44 -1.00 -21.08
N LEU A 131 3.19 -1.23 -19.99
CA LEU A 131 3.09 -2.45 -19.19
C LEU A 131 1.68 -2.60 -18.59
N VAL A 132 1.13 -1.53 -18.01
CA VAL A 132 -0.25 -1.55 -17.47
C VAL A 132 -1.26 -1.85 -18.57
N ARG A 133 -1.18 -1.20 -19.73
CA ARG A 133 -2.12 -1.42 -20.84
C ARG A 133 -2.06 -2.83 -21.43
N SER A 134 -0.92 -3.51 -21.32
CA SER A 134 -0.80 -4.89 -21.79
C SER A 134 -1.75 -5.84 -21.04
N GLY A 135 -2.14 -5.48 -19.80
CA GLY A 135 -2.91 -6.34 -18.91
C GLY A 135 -2.16 -7.57 -18.41
N ALA A 136 -0.86 -7.69 -18.72
CA ALA A 136 -0.03 -8.85 -18.40
C ALA A 136 0.84 -8.66 -17.16
N VAL A 137 0.85 -7.47 -16.55
CA VAL A 137 1.65 -7.16 -15.35
C VAL A 137 0.75 -6.81 -14.18
N ASP A 138 0.92 -7.53 -13.08
CA ASP A 138 0.12 -7.38 -11.87
C ASP A 138 0.71 -6.33 -10.91
N VAL A 139 2.04 -6.23 -10.81
CA VAL A 139 2.72 -5.29 -9.91
C VAL A 139 3.82 -4.54 -10.65
N ILE A 140 3.82 -3.21 -10.55
CA ILE A 140 4.89 -2.35 -11.08
C ILE A 140 5.46 -1.50 -9.96
N ILE A 141 6.78 -1.52 -9.79
CA ILE A 141 7.51 -0.62 -8.90
C ILE A 141 8.24 0.44 -9.74
N VAL A 142 8.19 1.70 -9.31
CA VAL A 142 8.96 2.81 -9.88
C VAL A 142 9.91 3.34 -8.79
N ASP A 143 11.21 3.07 -8.95
CA ASP A 143 12.27 3.47 -8.01
C ASP A 143 13.23 4.46 -8.69
N SER A 144 13.15 5.76 -8.47
CA SER A 144 12.19 6.49 -7.62
C SER A 144 11.65 7.72 -8.33
N VAL A 145 10.58 8.31 -7.80
CA VAL A 145 10.00 9.57 -8.32
C VAL A 145 11.05 10.68 -8.39
N ALA A 146 12.00 10.70 -7.44
CA ALA A 146 13.04 11.73 -7.41
C ALA A 146 13.98 11.64 -8.62
N ALA A 147 14.18 10.43 -9.16
CA ALA A 147 15.03 10.14 -10.31
C ALA A 147 14.28 10.22 -11.66
N LEU A 148 12.97 10.52 -11.66
CA LEU A 148 12.21 10.76 -12.89
C LEU A 148 12.54 12.15 -13.46
N THR A 149 13.78 12.32 -13.92
CA THR A 149 14.29 13.59 -14.45
C THR A 149 13.74 13.82 -15.86
N PRO A 150 13.04 14.93 -16.13
CA PRO A 150 12.54 15.23 -17.46
C PRO A 150 13.66 15.35 -18.50
N ARG A 151 13.40 14.93 -19.74
CA ARG A 151 14.40 15.02 -20.83
C ARG A 151 15.04 16.40 -20.97
N ALA A 152 14.25 17.46 -20.91
CA ALA A 152 14.75 18.82 -21.07
C ALA A 152 15.72 19.25 -19.94
N GLU A 153 15.64 18.62 -18.76
CA GLU A 153 16.57 18.86 -17.65
C GLU A 153 17.86 18.04 -17.81
N ILE A 154 17.79 16.86 -18.44
CA ILE A 154 18.97 16.03 -18.75
C ILE A 154 19.78 16.63 -19.91
N GLU A 155 19.11 17.16 -20.92
CA GLU A 155 19.75 17.79 -22.09
C GLU A 155 20.22 19.24 -21.81
N GLY A 156 19.73 19.85 -20.74
CA GLY A 156 20.09 21.20 -20.30
C GLY A 156 21.45 21.28 -19.61
N GLU A 157 21.92 22.50 -19.34
CA GLU A 157 23.18 22.72 -18.61
C GLU A 157 22.96 22.76 -17.09
N MET A 158 23.99 22.41 -16.32
CA MET A 158 23.94 22.52 -14.86
C MET A 158 23.74 23.98 -14.46
N GLY A 159 22.60 24.27 -13.82
CA GLY A 159 22.21 25.62 -13.41
C GLY A 159 21.04 26.19 -14.20
N ASP A 160 20.61 25.52 -15.26
CA ASP A 160 19.39 25.89 -15.98
C ASP A 160 18.15 25.76 -15.10
N SER A 161 17.25 26.74 -15.23
CA SER A 161 16.05 26.83 -14.41
C SER A 161 14.88 26.10 -15.07
N HIS A 162 14.59 24.88 -14.60
CA HIS A 162 13.44 24.09 -15.04
C HIS A 162 12.33 24.06 -13.98
N VAL A 163 11.70 25.22 -13.73
CA VAL A 163 10.72 25.37 -12.66
C VAL A 163 9.51 24.45 -12.85
N GLY A 164 9.38 23.46 -11.96
CA GLY A 164 8.19 22.61 -11.83
C GLY A 164 7.96 21.62 -12.97
N LEU A 165 8.97 21.35 -13.80
CA LEU A 165 8.84 20.47 -14.97
C LEU A 165 8.46 19.04 -14.54
N GLN A 166 9.17 18.47 -13.57
CA GLN A 166 8.87 17.15 -13.02
C GLN A 166 7.46 17.06 -12.43
N ALA A 167 6.99 18.11 -11.74
CA ALA A 167 5.64 18.13 -11.17
C ALA A 167 4.54 18.11 -12.25
N ARG A 168 4.76 18.80 -13.38
CA ARG A 168 3.86 18.79 -14.53
C ARG A 168 3.85 17.43 -15.22
N LEU A 169 5.03 16.82 -15.42
CA LEU A 169 5.19 15.47 -15.96
C LEU A 169 4.40 14.45 -15.13
N MET A 170 4.63 14.42 -13.82
CA MET A 170 3.91 13.54 -12.90
C MET A 170 2.39 13.75 -12.95
N SER A 171 1.94 15.00 -13.00
CA SER A 171 0.51 15.32 -13.06
C SER A 171 -0.14 14.83 -14.35
N GLN A 172 0.56 14.90 -15.47
CA GLN A 172 0.08 14.40 -16.76
C GLN A 172 0.08 12.87 -16.81
N ALA A 173 1.17 12.24 -16.37
CA ALA A 173 1.32 10.79 -16.39
C ALA A 173 0.31 10.11 -15.47
N LEU A 174 0.16 10.55 -14.22
CA LEU A 174 -0.79 9.95 -13.28
C LEU A 174 -2.24 10.08 -13.74
N ARG A 175 -2.58 11.16 -14.45
CA ARG A 175 -3.92 11.33 -15.06
C ARG A 175 -4.21 10.26 -16.11
N LYS A 176 -3.21 9.88 -16.92
CA LYS A 176 -3.34 8.81 -17.92
C LYS A 176 -3.32 7.43 -17.27
N LEU A 177 -2.36 7.19 -16.37
CA LEU A 177 -2.12 5.90 -15.73
C LEU A 177 -3.29 5.43 -14.87
N THR A 178 -3.94 6.32 -14.10
CA THR A 178 -4.94 5.91 -13.09
C THR A 178 -6.08 5.06 -13.66
N GLY A 179 -6.61 5.43 -14.83
CA GLY A 179 -7.67 4.67 -15.49
C GLY A 179 -7.21 3.30 -15.98
N ASN A 180 -6.01 3.25 -16.60
CA ASN A 180 -5.40 2.03 -17.11
C ASN A 180 -5.08 1.06 -15.96
N ILE A 181 -4.49 1.57 -14.87
CA ILE A 181 -4.14 0.81 -13.65
C ILE A 181 -5.38 0.12 -13.09
N LYS A 182 -6.50 0.85 -12.98
CA LYS A 182 -7.74 0.27 -12.46
C LYS A 182 -8.31 -0.80 -13.39
N SER A 183 -8.26 -0.57 -14.71
CA SER A 183 -8.80 -1.48 -15.72
C SER A 183 -8.00 -2.78 -15.82
N ALA A 184 -6.68 -2.70 -15.68
CA ALA A 184 -5.76 -3.84 -15.68
C ALA A 184 -5.65 -4.55 -14.32
N ASN A 185 -6.29 -4.03 -13.27
CA ASN A 185 -6.12 -4.48 -11.88
C ASN A 185 -4.64 -4.49 -11.40
N CYS A 186 -3.77 -3.68 -12.01
CA CYS A 186 -2.35 -3.62 -11.67
C CYS A 186 -2.10 -2.78 -10.40
N LEU A 187 -1.26 -3.24 -9.48
CA LEU A 187 -0.73 -2.47 -8.36
C LEU A 187 0.50 -1.68 -8.83
N CYS A 188 0.45 -0.35 -8.75
CA CYS A 188 1.57 0.51 -9.12
C CYS A 188 2.14 1.21 -7.88
N ILE A 189 3.38 0.94 -7.52
CA ILE A 189 4.06 1.48 -6.35
C ILE A 189 5.13 2.47 -6.78
N PHE A 190 5.04 3.70 -6.27
CA PHE A 190 6.06 4.72 -6.44
C PHE A 190 6.89 4.84 -5.17
N ILE A 191 8.19 4.63 -5.29
CA ILE A 191 9.14 4.96 -4.24
C ILE A 191 9.45 6.46 -4.34
N ASN A 192 9.51 7.14 -3.20
CA ASN A 192 9.81 8.55 -3.15
C ASN A 192 10.75 8.91 -2.00
N GLN A 193 11.46 10.02 -2.16
CA GLN A 193 12.39 10.53 -1.18
C GLN A 193 11.79 11.72 -0.44
N ILE A 194 12.27 11.94 0.78
CA ILE A 194 11.97 13.16 1.55
C ILE A 194 12.89 14.29 1.10
N ARG A 195 12.32 15.50 1.02
CA ARG A 195 13.02 16.78 0.86
C ARG A 195 12.47 17.76 1.91
N MET A 196 13.20 18.85 2.17
CA MET A 196 12.75 19.90 3.07
C MET A 196 12.24 21.10 2.26
N LYS A 197 11.08 21.65 2.65
CA LYS A 197 10.61 22.95 2.17
C LYS A 197 11.28 24.05 2.99
N ILE A 198 12.00 24.94 2.32
CA ILE A 198 12.60 26.13 2.93
C ILE A 198 11.48 27.13 3.26
N GLY A 199 11.58 27.79 4.42
CA GLY A 199 10.66 28.87 4.80
C GLY A 199 9.37 28.45 5.52
N VAL A 200 9.24 27.18 5.92
CA VAL A 200 8.10 26.72 6.74
C VAL A 200 8.33 27.10 8.20
N MET A 201 7.52 28.03 8.73
CA MET A 201 7.58 28.46 10.14
C MET A 201 6.70 27.63 11.09
N PHE A 202 5.71 26.90 10.56
CA PHE A 202 4.77 26.10 11.36
C PHE A 202 4.45 24.77 10.68
N GLY A 203 4.40 23.68 11.45
CA GLY A 203 4.19 22.32 10.95
C GLY A 203 5.47 21.62 10.50
N SER A 204 5.33 20.47 9.84
CA SER A 204 6.49 19.70 9.33
C SER A 204 7.05 20.33 8.05
N PRO A 205 8.38 20.56 7.96
CA PRO A 205 9.02 21.03 6.73
C PRO A 205 9.20 19.93 5.68
N GLU A 206 8.92 18.66 6.01
CA GLU A 206 9.13 17.54 5.10
C GLU A 206 8.12 17.54 3.93
N THR A 207 8.62 17.28 2.73
CA THR A 207 7.82 17.06 1.51
C THR A 207 8.40 15.92 0.69
N THR A 208 7.62 15.42 -0.26
CA THR A 208 8.07 14.46 -1.27
C THR A 208 8.30 15.12 -2.63
N THR A 209 9.09 14.50 -3.49
CA THR A 209 9.40 14.99 -4.85
C THR A 209 8.23 14.73 -5.83
N GLY A 210 8.28 15.32 -7.04
CA GLY A 210 7.24 15.11 -8.07
C GLY A 210 5.96 15.94 -7.90
N GLY A 211 5.98 16.98 -7.07
CA GLY A 211 4.83 17.86 -6.81
C GLY A 211 3.74 17.22 -5.94
N ASN A 212 2.50 17.66 -6.10
CA ASN A 212 1.38 17.20 -5.25
C ASN A 212 0.51 16.11 -5.88
N ALA A 213 0.62 15.85 -7.19
CA ALA A 213 -0.28 14.96 -7.91
C ALA A 213 -0.31 13.55 -7.29
N LEU A 214 0.87 12.96 -7.06
CA LEU A 214 0.98 11.61 -6.47
C LEU A 214 0.27 11.49 -5.13
N LYS A 215 0.35 12.54 -4.29
CA LYS A 215 -0.34 12.58 -2.99
C LYS A 215 -1.86 12.44 -3.13
N PHE A 216 -2.46 12.93 -4.21
CA PHE A 216 -3.91 12.84 -4.46
C PHE A 216 -4.32 11.51 -5.10
N TYR A 217 -3.55 11.06 -6.09
CA TYR A 217 -3.81 9.82 -6.84
C TYR A 217 -3.53 8.56 -6.03
N ALA A 218 -2.50 8.56 -5.16
CA ALA A 218 -2.20 7.43 -4.30
C ALA A 218 -3.40 7.06 -3.42
N SER A 219 -3.78 5.78 -3.43
CA SER A 219 -4.82 5.23 -2.53
C SER A 219 -4.25 4.94 -1.15
N VAL A 220 -2.99 4.51 -1.09
CA VAL A 220 -2.23 4.30 0.14
C VAL A 220 -0.94 5.10 0.07
N ARG A 221 -0.57 5.74 1.17
CA ARG A 221 0.75 6.38 1.34
C ARG A 221 1.39 5.86 2.62
N LEU A 222 2.64 5.40 2.51
CA LEU A 222 3.42 4.83 3.60
C LEU A 222 4.63 5.71 3.89
N ASP A 223 4.79 6.12 5.15
CA ASP A 223 5.99 6.78 5.67
C ASP A 223 6.83 5.73 6.41
N ILE A 224 7.92 5.30 5.81
CA ILE A 224 8.83 4.28 6.35
C ILE A 224 10.10 4.91 6.92
N ARG A 225 10.42 4.57 8.16
CA ARG A 225 11.57 5.10 8.89
C ARG A 225 12.32 4.01 9.64
N ARG A 226 13.64 4.10 9.63
CA ARG A 226 14.50 3.41 10.58
C ARG A 226 14.38 4.08 11.95
N ILE A 227 14.02 3.32 12.97
CA ILE A 227 13.87 3.82 14.35
C ILE A 227 14.96 3.30 15.28
N GLY A 228 15.70 2.28 14.89
CA GLY A 228 16.75 1.66 15.70
C GLY A 228 17.65 0.73 14.89
N ALA A 229 18.67 0.19 15.56
CA ALA A 229 19.59 -0.80 15.02
C ALA A 229 19.46 -2.12 15.80
N ILE A 230 19.49 -3.24 15.09
CA ILE A 230 19.49 -4.58 15.68
C ILE A 230 20.95 -5.04 15.72
N LYS A 231 21.41 -5.47 16.89
CA LYS A 231 22.80 -5.87 17.12
C LYS A 231 22.91 -7.31 17.61
N GLU A 232 23.91 -8.00 17.11
CA GLU A 232 24.41 -9.27 17.65
C GLU A 232 25.84 -9.06 18.12
N GLY A 233 26.03 -8.99 19.45
CA GLY A 233 27.29 -8.49 20.01
C GLY A 233 27.53 -7.03 19.60
N ASP A 234 28.65 -6.78 18.92
CA ASP A 234 29.04 -5.46 18.42
C ASP A 234 28.59 -5.19 16.97
N GLU A 235 28.17 -6.22 16.23
CA GLU A 235 27.79 -6.09 14.82
C GLU A 235 26.33 -5.67 14.66
N VAL A 236 26.07 -4.74 13.73
CA VAL A 236 24.71 -4.32 13.36
C VAL A 236 24.20 -5.24 12.25
N VAL A 237 23.27 -6.13 12.59
CA VAL A 237 22.73 -7.17 11.69
C VAL A 237 21.40 -6.77 11.03
N GLY A 238 20.81 -5.64 11.44
CA GLY A 238 19.56 -5.17 10.87
C GLY A 238 19.07 -3.85 11.45
N ASN A 239 17.86 -3.48 11.04
CA ASN A 239 17.20 -2.23 11.40
C ASN A 239 15.83 -2.48 12.03
N GLU A 240 15.56 -1.80 13.13
CA GLU A 240 14.19 -1.63 13.60
C GLU A 240 13.52 -0.57 12.72
N THR A 241 12.38 -0.93 12.16
CA THR A 241 11.69 -0.15 11.13
C THR A 241 10.26 0.11 11.55
N ARG A 242 9.82 1.36 11.37
CA ARG A 242 8.42 1.77 11.57
C ARG A 242 7.85 2.24 10.25
N VAL A 243 6.66 1.75 9.91
CA VAL A 243 5.87 2.20 8.77
C VAL A 243 4.56 2.79 9.25
N LYS A 244 4.29 4.06 8.91
CA LYS A 244 3.03 4.73 9.20
C LYS A 244 2.17 4.84 7.95
N VAL A 245 0.91 4.42 8.04
CA VAL A 245 -0.08 4.56 6.97
C VAL A 245 -0.63 5.99 6.99
N VAL A 246 0.04 6.93 6.33
CA VAL A 246 -0.35 8.36 6.37
C VAL A 246 -1.55 8.69 5.50
N LYS A 247 -1.90 7.81 4.55
CA LYS A 247 -3.12 7.89 3.76
C LYS A 247 -3.63 6.48 3.47
N ASN A 248 -4.93 6.28 3.57
CA ASN A 248 -5.58 5.02 3.22
C ASN A 248 -7.00 5.31 2.70
N LYS A 249 -7.30 4.89 1.46
CA LYS A 249 -8.63 5.02 0.83
C LYS A 249 -9.45 3.72 0.86
N VAL A 250 -8.90 2.64 1.41
CA VAL A 250 -9.51 1.30 1.40
C VAL A 250 -9.79 0.78 2.81
N ALA A 251 -9.17 1.37 3.83
CA ALA A 251 -9.46 1.16 5.25
C ALA A 251 -9.10 2.42 6.07
N PRO A 252 -9.36 2.46 7.38
CA PRO A 252 -8.97 3.59 8.23
C PRO A 252 -7.45 3.89 8.18
N PRO A 253 -7.03 5.15 8.01
CA PRO A 253 -5.63 5.55 7.98
C PRO A 253 -5.00 5.68 9.39
N PHE A 254 -3.74 6.09 9.43
CA PHE A 254 -2.95 6.49 10.61
C PHE A 254 -2.54 5.39 11.58
N LYS A 255 -2.88 4.12 11.27
CA LYS A 255 -2.23 2.97 11.89
C LYS A 255 -0.74 2.94 11.54
N GLN A 256 0.04 2.27 12.38
CA GLN A 256 1.46 2.06 12.18
C GLN A 256 1.81 0.59 12.44
N ALA A 257 2.88 0.16 11.80
CA ALA A 257 3.49 -1.14 11.93
C ALA A 257 4.95 -0.98 12.34
N GLU A 258 5.43 -1.86 13.19
CA GLU A 258 6.83 -1.92 13.61
C GLU A 258 7.32 -3.35 13.38
N PHE A 259 8.45 -3.46 12.71
CA PHE A 259 9.04 -4.75 12.37
C PHE A 259 10.54 -4.60 12.15
N GLN A 260 11.21 -5.73 12.01
CA GLN A 260 12.66 -5.82 11.86
C GLN A 260 13.01 -6.12 10.40
N ILE A 261 13.95 -5.36 9.84
CA ILE A 261 14.57 -5.64 8.54
C ILE A 261 15.98 -6.15 8.81
N MET A 262 16.22 -7.43 8.53
CA MET A 262 17.51 -8.09 8.67
C MET A 262 18.32 -7.96 7.37
N TYR A 263 19.60 -7.62 7.47
CA TYR A 263 20.45 -7.48 6.29
C TYR A 263 20.64 -8.84 5.60
N GLY A 264 20.40 -8.86 4.28
CA GLY A 264 20.48 -10.09 3.48
C GLY A 264 19.34 -11.09 3.66
N ALA A 265 18.34 -10.82 4.52
CA ALA A 265 17.16 -11.69 4.70
C ALA A 265 15.81 -10.97 4.55
N GLY A 266 15.78 -9.64 4.70
CA GLY A 266 14.55 -8.86 4.53
C GLY A 266 13.73 -8.70 5.80
N ILE A 267 12.41 -8.62 5.66
CA ILE A 267 11.51 -8.46 6.80
C ILE A 267 11.46 -9.76 7.60
N SER A 268 11.64 -9.66 8.92
CA SER A 268 11.57 -10.81 9.83
C SER A 268 10.13 -11.17 10.16
N LYS A 269 9.50 -12.00 9.32
CA LYS A 269 8.11 -12.47 9.51
C LYS A 269 7.95 -13.18 10.85
N GLU A 270 8.86 -14.09 11.20
CA GLU A 270 8.78 -14.84 12.47
C GLU A 270 8.93 -13.92 13.68
N GLY A 271 9.72 -12.84 13.56
CA GLY A 271 9.81 -11.81 14.60
C GLY A 271 8.46 -11.15 14.89
N GLU A 272 7.70 -10.83 13.83
CA GLU A 272 6.35 -10.27 13.96
C GLU A 272 5.35 -11.29 14.53
N LEU A 273 5.43 -12.55 14.11
CA LEU A 273 4.56 -13.62 14.63
C LEU A 273 4.73 -13.81 16.14
N ILE A 274 5.96 -13.77 16.65
CA ILE A 274 6.21 -13.85 18.09
C ILE A 274 5.59 -12.66 18.83
N GLU A 275 5.82 -11.43 18.34
CA GLU A 275 5.32 -10.23 19.01
C GLU A 275 3.79 -10.14 19.01
N LEU A 276 3.18 -10.38 17.84
CA LEU A 276 1.72 -10.40 17.69
C LEU A 276 1.12 -11.57 18.46
N GLY A 277 1.73 -12.75 18.42
CA GLY A 277 1.27 -13.92 19.16
C GLY A 277 1.27 -13.69 20.67
N VAL A 278 2.30 -13.03 21.23
CA VAL A 278 2.30 -12.64 22.64
C VAL A 278 1.22 -11.60 22.93
N LYS A 279 1.12 -10.56 22.10
CA LYS A 279 0.13 -9.49 22.27
C LYS A 279 -1.32 -10.02 22.26
N HIS A 280 -1.59 -11.03 21.44
CA HIS A 280 -2.91 -11.63 21.26
C HIS A 280 -3.10 -12.95 22.03
N LYS A 281 -2.18 -13.27 22.95
CA LYS A 281 -2.26 -14.45 23.84
C LYS A 281 -2.29 -15.80 23.12
N LEU A 282 -1.75 -15.88 21.91
CA LEU A 282 -1.48 -17.16 21.21
C LEU A 282 -0.15 -17.77 21.68
N ILE A 283 0.84 -16.92 22.00
CA ILE A 283 2.12 -17.32 22.57
C ILE A 283 2.18 -16.84 24.01
N GLU A 284 2.49 -17.74 24.93
CA GLU A 284 2.68 -17.42 26.34
C GLU A 284 4.11 -16.96 26.59
N LYS A 285 4.29 -15.91 27.39
CA LYS A 285 5.61 -15.42 27.80
C LYS A 285 5.72 -15.45 29.33
N ALA A 286 6.55 -16.37 29.84
CA ALA A 286 6.86 -16.51 31.26
C ALA A 286 8.31 -16.07 31.53
N GLY A 287 8.48 -14.81 31.94
CA GLY A 287 9.82 -14.20 32.08
C GLY A 287 10.53 -14.11 30.73
N ALA A 288 11.62 -14.86 30.59
CA ALA A 288 12.38 -14.97 29.34
C ALA A 288 11.91 -16.12 28.42
N TRP A 289 11.06 -17.03 28.91
CA TRP A 289 10.61 -18.19 28.14
C TRP A 289 9.35 -17.88 27.32
N TYR A 290 9.32 -18.37 26.09
CA TYR A 290 8.17 -18.33 25.19
C TYR A 290 7.65 -19.76 24.99
N SER A 291 6.33 -19.92 25.04
CA SER A 291 5.65 -21.20 24.86
C SER A 291 4.46 -21.06 23.90
N TYR A 292 4.22 -22.09 23.09
CA TYR A 292 3.05 -22.19 22.22
C TYR A 292 2.31 -23.50 22.54
N LYS A 293 1.00 -23.41 22.85
CA LYS A 293 0.17 -24.56 23.25
C LYS A 293 0.77 -25.44 24.37
N GLY A 294 1.48 -24.83 25.31
CA GLY A 294 2.14 -25.52 26.43
C GLY A 294 3.56 -25.99 26.14
N ASP A 295 3.98 -26.08 24.88
CA ASP A 295 5.34 -26.47 24.50
C ASP A 295 6.28 -25.25 24.49
N LYS A 296 7.48 -25.40 25.05
CA LYS A 296 8.49 -24.34 25.07
C LYS A 296 9.12 -24.18 23.69
N ILE A 297 8.94 -23.02 23.08
CA ILE A 297 9.48 -22.70 21.75
C ILE A 297 10.85 -21.99 21.83
N GLY A 298 11.18 -21.36 22.96
CA GLY A 298 12.51 -20.75 23.12
C GLY A 298 12.69 -19.90 24.37
N GLN A 299 13.94 -19.69 24.77
CA GLN A 299 14.33 -18.70 25.77
C GLN A 299 14.84 -17.43 25.07
N GLY A 300 14.10 -16.34 25.19
CA GLY A 300 14.35 -15.08 24.50
C GLY A 300 13.76 -15.02 23.09
N LYS A 301 13.61 -13.80 22.57
CA LYS A 301 12.98 -13.55 21.26
C LYS A 301 13.78 -14.20 20.11
N ALA A 302 15.11 -14.06 20.11
CA ALA A 302 15.99 -14.59 19.06
C ALA A 302 15.89 -16.12 18.91
N ASN A 303 15.94 -16.87 20.01
CA ASN A 303 15.81 -18.33 19.96
C ASN A 303 14.40 -18.76 19.53
N SER A 304 13.37 -18.00 19.91
CA SER A 304 11.98 -18.28 19.50
C SER A 304 11.77 -18.04 18.00
N ILE A 305 12.42 -17.01 17.44
CA ILE A 305 12.44 -16.76 15.98
C ILE A 305 13.08 -17.95 15.26
N LYS A 306 14.26 -18.37 15.71
CA LYS A 306 14.98 -19.49 15.11
C LYS A 306 14.15 -20.78 15.14
N TYR A 307 13.46 -21.04 16.26
CA TYR A 307 12.54 -22.17 16.36
C TYR A 307 11.43 -22.13 15.31
N LEU A 308 10.77 -20.98 15.10
CA LEU A 308 9.71 -20.85 14.08
C LEU A 308 10.25 -20.98 12.66
N GLN A 309 11.48 -20.53 12.40
CA GLN A 309 12.15 -20.72 11.10
C GLN A 309 12.41 -22.20 10.79
N GLU A 310 12.77 -22.98 11.81
CA GLU A 310 12.99 -24.43 11.71
C GLU A 310 11.67 -25.23 11.66
N HIS A 311 10.58 -24.71 12.23
CA HIS A 311 9.27 -25.36 12.33
C HIS A 311 8.18 -24.61 11.56
N LYS A 312 8.27 -24.62 10.22
CA LYS A 312 7.35 -23.88 9.33
C LYS A 312 5.87 -24.17 9.56
N ASN A 313 5.51 -25.41 9.87
CA ASN A 313 4.13 -25.80 10.16
C ASN A 313 3.53 -25.01 11.35
N ILE A 314 4.32 -24.78 12.39
CA ILE A 314 3.89 -24.00 13.57
C ILE A 314 3.84 -22.51 13.20
N SER A 315 4.84 -22.02 12.46
CA SER A 315 4.88 -20.64 11.97
C SER A 315 3.64 -20.29 11.14
N ASP A 316 3.29 -21.15 10.18
CA ASP A 316 2.12 -20.98 9.31
C ASP A 316 0.80 -21.08 10.08
N GLU A 317 0.71 -21.99 11.06
CA GLU A 317 -0.45 -22.08 11.94
C GLU A 317 -0.68 -20.77 12.72
N ILE A 318 0.38 -20.22 13.32
CA ILE A 318 0.31 -18.96 14.07
C ILE A 318 -0.06 -17.79 13.14
N ASP A 319 0.55 -17.71 11.95
CA ASP A 319 0.23 -16.70 10.94
C ASP A 319 -1.26 -16.76 10.54
N GLN A 320 -1.78 -17.96 10.26
CA GLN A 320 -3.18 -18.15 9.90
C GLN A 320 -4.14 -17.72 11.02
N GLN A 321 -3.87 -18.12 12.27
CA GLN A 321 -4.69 -17.73 13.42
C GLN A 321 -4.68 -16.21 13.64
N LEU A 322 -3.51 -15.58 13.54
CA LEU A 322 -3.39 -14.12 13.66
C LEU A 322 -4.12 -13.39 12.53
N ARG A 323 -3.98 -13.85 11.29
CA ARG A 323 -4.72 -13.28 10.14
C ARG A 323 -6.22 -13.42 10.33
N GLN A 324 -6.71 -14.58 10.76
CA GLN A 324 -8.13 -14.78 11.03
C GLN A 324 -8.64 -13.85 12.14
N LEU A 325 -7.85 -13.65 13.20
CA LEU A 325 -8.22 -12.78 14.32
C LEU A 325 -8.22 -11.29 13.94
N LEU A 326 -7.29 -10.85 13.07
CA LEU A 326 -6.97 -9.43 12.88
C LEU A 326 -7.35 -8.86 11.51
N LEU A 327 -7.58 -9.70 10.50
CA LEU A 327 -7.92 -9.29 9.13
C LEU A 327 -9.34 -9.67 8.69
N THR A 328 -10.04 -10.53 9.43
CA THR A 328 -11.44 -10.83 9.12
C THR A 328 -12.29 -9.60 9.46
N PRO A 329 -13.07 -9.04 8.52
CA PRO A 329 -13.99 -7.96 8.86
C PRO A 329 -14.97 -8.50 9.90
N ALA A 330 -15.13 -7.78 11.02
CA ALA A 330 -16.24 -8.03 11.92
C ALA A 330 -17.51 -8.06 11.06
N VAL A 331 -18.16 -9.22 10.99
CA VAL A 331 -19.46 -9.35 10.36
C VAL A 331 -20.32 -8.27 11.00
N ARG A 332 -20.76 -7.28 10.20
CA ARG A 332 -21.84 -6.41 10.63
C ARG A 332 -23.03 -7.34 10.80
N GLU A 333 -23.36 -7.67 12.04
CA GLU A 333 -24.69 -8.18 12.35
C GLU A 333 -25.66 -7.13 11.82
N ASP A 334 -26.30 -7.46 10.72
CA ASP A 334 -27.41 -6.71 10.16
C ASP A 334 -28.59 -6.92 11.12
N ASN A 335 -28.59 -6.17 12.23
CA ASN A 335 -29.77 -6.01 13.06
C ASN A 335 -30.75 -5.13 12.27
N GLY A 336 -31.41 -5.77 11.31
CA GLY A 336 -32.51 -5.21 10.55
C GLY A 336 -33.72 -5.02 11.44
N GLU A 337 -33.75 -3.94 12.20
CA GLU A 337 -34.99 -3.33 12.69
C GLU A 337 -34.98 -1.86 12.27
N ARG A 338 -35.70 -1.58 11.18
CA ARG A 338 -36.06 -0.22 10.79
C ARG A 338 -37.37 0.12 11.46
N ASP A 339 -37.29 0.72 12.66
CA ASP A 339 -38.42 1.43 13.24
C ASP A 339 -38.59 2.76 12.50
N TYR A 340 -39.68 2.84 11.72
CA TYR A 340 -40.19 4.10 11.21
C TYR A 340 -41.19 4.66 12.23
N GLU A 341 -40.70 5.45 13.19
CA GLU A 341 -41.59 6.34 13.94
C GLU A 341 -41.77 7.67 13.18
N THR A 342 -43.02 7.92 12.86
CA THR A 342 -43.57 9.12 12.26
C THR A 342 -43.39 10.33 13.17
N VAL A 343 -42.66 11.34 12.72
CA VAL A 343 -42.78 12.72 13.22
C VAL A 343 -43.60 13.50 12.21
N ALA A 344 -44.89 13.64 12.51
CA ALA A 344 -45.78 14.63 11.93
C ALA A 344 -45.96 15.76 12.95
N GLU A 345 -46.11 16.97 12.41
CA GLU A 345 -46.52 18.23 13.06
C GLU A 345 -45.42 19.05 13.74
N LEU A 346 -45.06 20.15 13.07
CA LEU A 346 -45.17 21.53 13.60
C LEU A 346 -44.64 22.51 12.54
N ASP A 347 -45.54 23.18 11.82
CA ASP A 347 -45.55 24.65 11.73
C ASP A 347 -46.68 25.13 10.81
N SER A 348 -47.67 25.77 11.44
CA SER A 348 -48.62 26.68 10.81
C SER A 348 -48.25 28.11 11.21
N PRO A 349 -48.04 29.05 10.27
CA PRO A 349 -47.83 30.45 10.61
C PRO A 349 -49.18 31.15 10.82
N GLU A 350 -49.47 31.55 12.06
CA GLU A 350 -50.53 32.53 12.34
C GLU A 350 -50.05 33.92 11.93
N GLY A 351 -50.82 34.54 11.03
CA GLY A 351 -50.71 35.96 10.69
C GLY A 351 -51.37 36.81 11.76
N ASN A 352 -50.68 37.88 12.18
CA ASN A 352 -51.26 39.00 12.90
C ASN A 352 -51.60 40.10 11.90
N ASP A 353 -52.89 40.28 11.62
CA ASP A 353 -53.45 41.54 11.16
C ASP A 353 -54.26 42.12 12.32
N ASP A 354 -53.84 43.29 12.84
CA ASP A 354 -54.75 44.23 13.50
C ASP A 354 -54.11 45.64 13.58
N PHE A 355 -54.78 46.56 12.87
CA PHE A 355 -54.72 48.04 12.82
C PHE A 355 -53.54 48.80 12.18
#